data_AF-A0A7W1EKV8-F1
#
_entry.id   AF-A0A7W1EKV8-F1
#
_cell.length_a   1.000
_cell.length_b   1.000
_cell.length_c   1.000
_cell.angle_alpha   90.00
_cell.angle_beta   90.00
_cell.angle_gamma   90.00
#
_symmetry.space_group_name_H-M   'P 1'
#
loop_
_entity.id
_entity.type
_entity.pdbx_description
1 polymer ?
#
loop_
_entity_poly.entity_id
_entity_poly.type
_entity_poly.pdbx_seq_one_letter_code
_entity_poly.pdbx_strand_id
1 'polypeptide(L)'
;MRLPLALALSALPLAACRTDDALQKQHESITSWSATMALATAEHRSGAITTVYFRQLDAASRQAEADATQSLTTAGPSAPGARELRAAIDSLNGAIRAAGADHAR
;
A
#
# COMPACT_ATOMS: atom_id res chain seq x y z
N MET A 1 -30.23 7.63 -53.96
CA MET A 1 -30.22 8.20 -52.59
C MET A 1 -29.66 7.14 -51.65
N ARG A 2 -28.46 7.35 -51.10
CA ARG A 2 -27.76 6.39 -50.24
C ARG A 2 -27.90 6.84 -48.78
N LEU A 3 -28.45 5.99 -47.91
CA LEU A 3 -28.49 6.19 -46.47
C LEU A 3 -27.06 6.18 -45.89
N PRO A 4 -26.68 7.11 -45.00
CA PRO A 4 -25.49 6.93 -44.17
C PRO A 4 -25.86 6.13 -42.92
N LEU A 5 -25.25 4.94 -42.88
CA LEU A 5 -25.23 3.97 -41.80
C LEU A 5 -24.52 4.56 -40.56
N ALA A 6 -25.10 4.27 -39.40
CA ALA A 6 -24.55 4.28 -38.06
C ALA A 6 -23.05 4.59 -37.87
N LEU A 7 -22.77 5.66 -37.13
CA LEU A 7 -21.54 5.80 -36.35
C LEU A 7 -21.94 6.12 -34.91
N ALA A 8 -22.40 5.08 -34.21
CA ALA A 8 -22.42 5.05 -32.76
C ALA A 8 -20.96 4.92 -32.30
N LEU A 9 -20.24 6.04 -32.26
CA LEU A 9 -18.95 6.16 -31.60
C LEU A 9 -19.19 5.89 -30.12
N SER A 10 -18.97 4.65 -29.73
CA SER A 10 -19.02 4.20 -28.35
C SER A 10 -17.86 4.85 -27.63
N ALA A 11 -18.15 5.84 -26.80
CA ALA A 11 -17.18 6.46 -25.90
C ALA A 11 -16.70 5.39 -24.90
N LEU A 12 -15.54 4.80 -25.17
CA LEU A 12 -14.84 3.94 -24.23
C LEU A 12 -14.53 4.74 -22.95
N PRO A 13 -14.87 4.25 -21.76
CA PRO A 13 -14.59 4.96 -20.52
C PRO A 13 -13.11 4.82 -20.17
N LEU A 14 -12.27 5.73 -20.65
CA LEU A 14 -10.84 5.83 -20.31
C LEU A 14 -10.56 6.25 -18.86
N ALA A 15 -11.58 6.29 -17.99
CA ALA A 15 -11.42 6.65 -16.58
C ALA A 15 -11.03 5.44 -15.68
N ALA A 16 -11.19 4.20 -16.16
CA ALA A 16 -10.90 3.01 -15.36
C ALA A 16 -9.40 2.69 -15.25
N CYS A 17 -8.56 3.12 -16.21
CA CYS A 17 -7.15 2.73 -16.24
C CYS A 17 -6.21 3.53 -15.31
N ARG A 18 -6.66 4.59 -14.61
CA ARG A 18 -5.78 5.37 -13.71
C ARG A 18 -5.87 4.96 -12.24
N THR A 19 -7.01 4.43 -11.81
CA THR A 19 -7.22 4.04 -10.42
C THR A 19 -6.42 2.79 -10.06
N ASP A 20 -6.26 1.89 -11.03
CA ASP A 20 -5.49 0.66 -10.89
C ASP A 20 -3.99 0.96 -10.63
N ASP A 21 -3.41 1.94 -11.33
CA ASP A 21 -2.03 2.37 -11.11
C ASP A 21 -1.81 2.95 -9.71
N ALA A 22 -2.81 3.64 -9.16
CA ALA A 22 -2.70 4.27 -7.85
C ALA A 22 -2.70 3.23 -6.73
N LEU A 23 -3.63 2.27 -6.76
CA LEU A 23 -3.68 1.20 -5.77
C LEU A 23 -2.48 0.27 -5.89
N GLN A 24 -2.00 0.01 -7.11
CA GLN A 24 -0.80 -0.77 -7.34
C GLN A 24 0.46 -0.09 -6.74
N LYS A 25 0.62 1.22 -6.92
CA LYS A 25 1.72 1.96 -6.28
C LYS A 25 1.64 1.93 -4.76
N GLN A 26 0.43 2.03 -4.20
CA GLN A 26 0.25 1.87 -2.76
C GLN A 26 0.63 0.46 -2.30
N HIS A 27 0.27 -0.56 -3.07
CA HIS A 27 0.64 -1.94 -2.78
C HIS A 27 2.17 -2.16 -2.78
N GLU A 28 2.87 -1.62 -3.77
CA GLU A 28 4.34 -1.66 -3.83
C GLU A 28 4.98 -0.92 -2.66
N SER A 29 4.48 0.26 -2.32
CA SER A 29 4.92 1.05 -1.16
C SER A 29 4.78 0.26 0.15
N ILE A 30 3.61 -0.31 0.40
CA ILE A 30 3.34 -1.09 1.64
C ILE A 30 4.18 -2.36 1.71
N THR A 31 4.40 -3.03 0.58
CA THR A 31 5.29 -4.20 0.52
C THR A 31 6.73 -3.83 0.86
N SER A 32 7.21 -2.70 0.32
CA SER A 32 8.54 -2.16 0.64
C SER A 32 8.69 -1.79 2.12
N TRP A 33 7.68 -1.14 2.70
CA TRP A 33 7.67 -0.81 4.14
C TRP A 33 7.62 -2.06 5.03
N SER A 34 6.90 -3.10 4.61
CA SER A 34 6.87 -4.38 5.34
C SER A 34 8.27 -5.00 5.42
N ALA A 35 8.99 -5.03 4.29
CA ALA A 35 10.37 -5.51 4.24
C ALA A 35 11.32 -4.61 5.05
N THR A 36 11.13 -3.29 4.96
CA THR A 36 11.93 -2.31 5.71
C THR A 36 11.76 -2.50 7.22
N MET A 37 10.54 -2.72 7.73
CA MET A 37 10.32 -2.97 9.16
C MET A 37 10.90 -4.31 9.62
N ALA A 38 10.80 -5.35 8.81
CA ALA A 38 11.43 -6.64 9.12
C ALA A 38 12.96 -6.49 9.24
N LEU A 39 13.58 -5.79 8.29
CA LEU A 39 15.02 -5.51 8.32
C LEU A 39 15.39 -4.61 9.50
N ALA A 40 14.67 -3.50 9.71
CA ALA A 40 14.89 -2.58 10.82
C ALA A 40 14.81 -3.29 12.17
N THR A 41 13.90 -4.24 12.32
CA THR A 41 13.78 -5.06 13.54
C THR A 41 15.02 -5.92 13.74
N ALA A 42 15.52 -6.57 12.69
CA ALA A 42 16.74 -7.37 12.77
C ALA A 42 17.98 -6.51 13.08
N GLU A 43 18.13 -5.36 12.40
CA GLU A 43 19.24 -4.42 12.59
C GLU A 43 19.19 -3.74 13.96
N HIS A 44 17.99 -3.50 14.50
CA HIS A 44 17.86 -2.94 15.85
C HIS A 44 18.24 -3.97 16.91
N ARG A 45 17.78 -5.23 16.76
CA ARG A 45 18.15 -6.34 17.66
C ARG A 45 19.64 -6.64 17.65
N SER A 46 20.30 -6.51 16.50
CA SER A 46 21.76 -6.69 16.39
C SER A 46 22.57 -5.50 16.93
N GLY A 47 21.91 -4.37 17.22
CA GLY A 47 22.55 -3.12 17.62
C GLY A 47 23.18 -2.34 16.46
N ALA A 48 22.93 -2.74 15.21
CA ALA A 48 23.44 -2.07 14.03
C ALA A 48 22.75 -0.72 13.76
N ILE A 49 21.50 -0.54 14.21
CA ILE A 49 20.82 0.76 14.20
C ILE A 49 20.39 1.20 15.60
N THR A 50 20.33 2.52 15.78
CA THR A 50 19.90 3.13 17.05
C THR A 50 18.38 2.99 17.24
N THR A 51 17.95 2.98 18.51
CA THR A 51 16.51 3.04 18.87
C THR A 51 15.81 4.27 18.28
N VAL A 52 16.52 5.39 18.14
CA VAL A 52 15.95 6.62 17.53
C VAL A 52 15.64 6.38 16.05
N TYR A 53 16.59 5.83 15.30
CA TYR A 53 16.40 5.54 13.88
C TYR A 53 15.30 4.49 13.67
N PHE A 54 15.29 3.45 14.49
CA PHE A 54 14.22 2.45 14.47
C PHE A 54 12.83 3.07 14.68
N ARG A 55 12.67 3.96 15.67
CA ARG A 55 11.40 4.67 15.92
C ARG A 55 10.98 5.57 14.75
N GLN A 56 11.92 6.15 14.02
CA GLN A 56 11.61 6.91 12.80
C GLN A 56 11.05 6.00 11.70
N LEU A 57 11.61 4.81 11.53
CA LEU A 57 11.11 3.81 10.59
C LEU A 57 9.72 3.28 10.99
N ASP A 58 9.48 3.03 12.28
CA ASP A 58 8.14 2.67 12.79
C ASP A 58 7.11 3.77 12.50
N ALA A 59 7.44 5.03 12.81
CA ALA A 59 6.55 6.17 12.55
C ALA A 59 6.26 6.34 11.05
N ALA A 60 7.27 6.24 10.19
CA ALA A 60 7.09 6.33 8.74
C ALA A 60 6.25 5.17 8.18
N SER A 61 6.43 3.96 8.71
CA SER A 61 5.65 2.79 8.34
C SER A 61 4.17 2.93 8.71
N ARG A 62 3.88 3.47 9.91
CA ARG A 62 2.50 3.80 10.32
C ARG A 62 1.86 4.87 9.44
N GLN A 63 2.64 5.85 9.00
CA GLN A 63 2.13 6.84 8.06
C GLN A 63 1.79 6.19 6.71
N ALA A 64 2.65 5.31 6.20
CA ALA A 64 2.37 4.58 4.96
C ALA A 64 1.10 3.71 5.07
N GLU A 65 0.91 3.01 6.20
CA GLU A 65 -0.31 2.25 6.50
C GLU A 65 -1.57 3.14 6.44
N ALA A 66 -1.51 4.32 7.07
CA ALA A 66 -2.61 5.28 7.06
C ALA A 66 -2.93 5.77 5.64
N ASP A 67 -1.91 6.10 4.85
CA ASP A 67 -2.06 6.58 3.47
C ASP A 67 -2.67 5.50 2.56
N ALA A 68 -2.26 4.24 2.73
CA ALA A 68 -2.81 3.10 2.00
C ALA A 68 -4.27 2.80 2.40
N THR A 69 -4.58 2.88 3.69
CA THR A 69 -5.94 2.72 4.21
C THR A 69 -6.88 3.81 3.69
N GLN A 70 -6.41 5.05 3.64
CA GLN A 70 -7.14 6.17 3.05
C GLN A 70 -7.35 5.97 1.55
N SER A 71 -6.34 5.47 0.84
CA SER A 71 -6.42 5.16 -0.60
C SER A 71 -7.46 4.08 -0.87
N LEU A 72 -7.49 3.00 -0.08
CA LEU A 72 -8.53 1.96 -0.15
C LEU A 72 -9.93 2.52 0.10
N THR A 73 -10.07 3.38 1.11
CA THR A 73 -11.36 4.01 1.45
C THR A 73 -11.87 4.86 0.28
N THR A 74 -10.96 5.60 -0.37
CA THR A 74 -11.28 6.47 -1.51
C THR A 74 -11.62 5.67 -2.76
N ALA A 75 -10.88 4.60 -3.06
CA ALA A 75 -11.13 3.77 -4.23
C ALA A 75 -12.38 2.87 -4.09
N GLY A 76 -12.71 2.50 -2.86
CA GLY A 76 -13.86 1.65 -2.53
C GLY A 76 -13.52 0.16 -2.51
N PRO A 77 -14.37 -0.67 -1.86
CA PRO A 77 -14.00 -2.02 -1.51
C PRO A 77 -13.90 -3.00 -2.68
N SER A 78 -14.55 -2.68 -3.80
CA SER A 78 -14.61 -3.48 -5.03
C SER A 78 -13.62 -3.00 -6.11
N ALA A 79 -12.78 -2.00 -5.80
CA ALA A 79 -11.77 -1.53 -6.75
C ALA A 79 -10.78 -2.65 -7.09
N PRO A 80 -10.31 -2.75 -8.35
CA PRO A 80 -9.24 -3.66 -8.70
C PRO A 80 -7.99 -3.38 -7.84
N GLY A 81 -7.31 -4.41 -7.36
CA GLY A 81 -6.15 -4.25 -6.46
C GLY A 81 -6.50 -3.99 -4.99
N ALA A 82 -7.77 -3.76 -4.63
CA ALA A 82 -8.15 -3.48 -3.25
C ALA A 82 -7.96 -4.68 -2.31
N ARG A 83 -8.03 -5.92 -2.82
CA ARG A 83 -7.80 -7.12 -2.00
C ARG A 83 -6.31 -7.27 -1.69
N GLU A 84 -5.48 -7.10 -2.70
CA GLU A 84 -4.03 -7.18 -2.64
C GLU A 84 -3.47 -6.10 -1.70
N LEU A 85 -3.94 -4.87 -1.83
CA LEU A 85 -3.53 -3.78 -0.95
C LEU A 85 -3.96 -4.02 0.52
N ARG A 86 -5.15 -4.57 0.78
CA ARG A 86 -5.54 -4.96 2.15
C ARG A 86 -4.61 -6.02 2.73
N ALA A 87 -4.30 -7.07 1.97
CA ALA A 87 -3.38 -8.11 2.41
C ALA A 87 -1.98 -7.55 2.70
N ALA A 88 -1.51 -6.58 1.91
CA ALA A 88 -0.25 -5.91 2.16
C ALA A 88 -0.28 -5.05 3.43
N ILE A 89 -1.37 -4.31 3.68
CA ILE A 89 -1.56 -3.54 4.93
C ILE A 89 -1.53 -4.48 6.14
N ASP A 90 -2.21 -5.63 6.06
CA ASP A 90 -2.21 -6.64 7.13
C ASP A 90 -0.79 -7.18 7.40
N SER A 91 -0.01 -7.39 6.33
CA SER A 91 1.40 -7.80 6.42
C SER A 91 2.25 -6.74 7.12
N LEU A 92 2.14 -5.47 6.74
CA LEU A 92 2.86 -4.36 7.38
C LEU A 92 2.50 -4.26 8.87
N ASN A 93 1.22 -4.37 9.18
CA ASN A 93 0.72 -4.38 10.54
C ASN A 93 1.27 -5.55 11.37
N GLY A 94 1.44 -6.72 10.74
CA GLY A 94 2.15 -7.85 11.34
C GLY A 94 3.59 -7.50 11.70
N ALA A 95 4.33 -6.89 10.76
CA ALA A 95 5.73 -6.49 10.97
C ALA A 95 5.86 -5.44 12.09
N ILE A 96 4.99 -4.42 12.10
CA ILE A 96 4.96 -3.38 13.15
C ILE A 96 4.65 -3.97 14.53
N ARG A 97 3.70 -4.90 14.64
CA ARG A 97 3.39 -5.56 15.91
C ARG A 97 4.55 -6.42 16.41
N ALA A 98 5.21 -7.16 15.52
CA ALA A 98 6.37 -7.97 15.87
C ALA A 98 7.52 -7.09 16.41
N ALA A 99 7.76 -5.95 15.73
CA ALA A 99 8.69 -4.91 16.17
C ALA A 99 8.37 -4.38 17.58
N GLY A 100 7.10 -4.06 17.86
CA GLY A 100 6.67 -3.55 19.16
C GLY A 100 6.76 -4.60 20.29
N ALA A 101 6.52 -5.87 20.00
CA ALA A 101 6.62 -6.96 20.97
C ALA A 101 8.06 -7.20 21.43
N ASP A 102 9.06 -6.91 20.60
CA ASP A 102 10.47 -7.00 20.97
C ASP A 102 10.91 -5.93 21.96
N HIS A 103 10.27 -4.75 21.95
CA HIS A 103 10.63 -3.65 22.84
C HIS A 103 10.12 -3.84 24.28
N ALA A 104 9.16 -4.74 24.48
CA ALA A 104 8.59 -5.02 25.80
C ALA A 104 9.37 -6.10 26.58
N ARG A 105 10.43 -6.66 26.01
CA ARG A 105 11.31 -7.68 26.60
C ARG A 105 12.66 -7.09 26.96
#